data_AF-A0A934UL79-F1
#
_entry.id   AF-A0A934UL79-F1
#
_cell.length_a   1.000
_cell.length_b   1.000
_cell.length_c   1.000
_cell.angle_alpha   90.00
_cell.angle_beta   90.00
_cell.angle_gamma   90.00
#
_symmetry.space_group_name_H-M   'P 1'
#
loop_
_entity.id
_entity.type
_entity.pdbx_description
1 polymer ?
#
loop_
_entity_poly.entity_id
_entity_poly.type
_entity_poly.pdbx_seq_one_letter_code
_entity_poly.pdbx_strand_id
1 'polypeptide(L)'
;MKRILFIAALFIYATATHADDGQKIASKVQKVTVFLTGAQITRTAAVNIGSGTSTLIFENISPDIDVQSIQVKAAGEFTILSVKHEMNYLNEQLKQKQVQELQAQQKVLRDKIALQTSMLNIYEEEATMLTKNQMIAGQSGLDLVKLKQALDFQTERLTELKKKQQAVNNEIAYLNTELQKYDKQIADITKGSTTATSNILVTVSSKAVLQSVFTLTYVVDNAGWYPTYDIRAKDVNSPVTISYKANVSQHSGEEWKNIKLTLSTGNPTVSGSKPQLTPNFLSLNMYYAPPAGNITKVTGRVVDQSDGSMLPGVTVKVLGTSIGTVTDAGGNYSLQVPGNSPTLEYAFIGYESTQRPVTSADIDVALKPSAQQLNDVVVVGYETNSALSGKVAGVQIRGNSSYSVATIPVAVNQTENQTNVEFNIDNPYTIPSDGKQYLVEINEVKTDATYQYYVAPKLSSDVFLTARITDWNKYNFLSGEANLFFEGTFIGKSLLDTHATADTLNLSLGTDKNIVVTRTLQKEMNGKQYFGSNKKETRDWLITVKNRKNQPVNLLVEDQVPVSQSSDIDVDVQETSGAEVNKLIGALSWNLALQPQDEKQLRLKYQVKYPKDKSVIVQ
;
A
#
# COMPACT_ATOMS: atom_id res chain seq x y z
N MET A 1 -95.28 2.69 40.69
CA MET A 1 -93.91 3.21 40.92
C MET A 1 -92.93 2.05 40.88
N LYS A 2 -91.94 2.09 39.97
CA LYS A 2 -90.51 1.75 40.16
C LYS A 2 -89.89 1.32 38.82
N ARG A 3 -88.92 2.13 38.41
CA ARG A 3 -88.00 1.97 37.28
C ARG A 3 -87.01 0.83 37.58
N ILE A 4 -86.60 0.06 36.58
CA ILE A 4 -85.36 -0.73 36.62
C ILE A 4 -84.65 -0.59 35.27
N LEU A 5 -83.35 -0.30 35.37
CA LEU A 5 -82.42 0.21 34.36
C LEU A 5 -81.98 -0.83 33.31
N PHE A 6 -81.70 -0.29 32.12
CA PHE A 6 -80.80 -0.80 31.08
C PHE A 6 -79.35 -0.94 31.58
N ILE A 7 -78.68 -2.05 31.27
CA ILE A 7 -77.22 -2.14 31.21
C ILE A 7 -76.85 -2.79 29.87
N ALA A 8 -76.33 -1.98 28.94
CA ALA A 8 -75.70 -2.43 27.71
C ALA A 8 -74.20 -2.60 27.98
N ALA A 9 -73.68 -3.81 27.78
CA ALA A 9 -72.25 -4.10 27.88
C ALA A 9 -71.54 -3.64 26.60
N LEU A 10 -70.71 -2.60 26.72
CA LEU A 10 -69.83 -2.10 25.68
C LEU A 10 -68.57 -2.98 25.65
N PHE A 11 -68.44 -3.87 24.67
CA PHE A 11 -67.18 -4.60 24.42
C PHE A 11 -66.21 -3.67 23.69
N ILE A 12 -65.30 -3.06 24.45
CA ILE A 12 -64.14 -2.33 23.90
C ILE A 12 -63.10 -3.38 23.53
N TYR A 13 -62.99 -3.72 22.25
CA TYR A 13 -61.79 -4.38 21.73
C TYR A 13 -60.65 -3.37 21.75
N ALA A 14 -59.81 -3.43 22.79
CA ALA A 14 -58.52 -2.75 22.78
C ALA A 14 -57.63 -3.46 21.75
N THR A 15 -57.49 -2.87 20.55
CA THR A 15 -56.39 -3.22 19.67
C THR A 15 -55.12 -2.79 20.40
N ALA A 16 -54.34 -3.77 20.87
CA ALA A 16 -52.97 -3.51 21.30
C ALA A 16 -52.25 -2.86 20.12
N THR A 17 -51.93 -1.57 20.25
CA THR A 17 -50.97 -0.91 19.38
C THR A 17 -49.64 -1.59 19.65
N HIS A 18 -49.31 -2.61 18.85
CA HIS A 18 -47.94 -3.07 18.75
C HIS A 18 -47.09 -1.84 18.41
N ALA A 19 -46.11 -1.55 19.26
CA ALA A 19 -45.03 -0.67 18.87
C ALA A 19 -44.46 -1.26 17.57
N ASP A 20 -44.42 -0.46 16.50
CA ASP A 20 -43.85 -0.87 15.23
C ASP A 20 -42.34 -1.00 15.44
N ASP A 21 -41.88 -2.20 15.80
CA ASP A 21 -40.45 -2.54 15.97
C ASP A 21 -39.65 -2.46 14.65
N GLY A 22 -40.32 -2.06 13.56
CA GLY A 22 -39.76 -1.87 12.23
C GLY A 22 -39.49 -3.20 11.52
N GLN A 23 -39.67 -3.19 10.21
CA GLN A 23 -39.39 -4.33 9.36
C GLN A 23 -37.89 -4.38 9.05
N LYS A 24 -37.19 -5.39 9.58
CA LYS A 24 -35.76 -5.63 9.28
C LYS A 24 -35.56 -6.11 7.85
N ILE A 25 -34.67 -5.45 7.12
CA ILE A 25 -34.38 -5.71 5.70
C ILE A 25 -32.89 -6.01 5.51
N ALA A 26 -32.61 -7.17 4.94
CA ALA A 26 -31.26 -7.51 4.49
C ALA A 26 -31.02 -6.93 3.08
N SER A 27 -29.96 -6.16 2.91
CA SER A 27 -29.54 -5.59 1.62
C SER A 27 -28.23 -6.20 1.13
N LYS A 28 -28.00 -6.16 -0.19
CA LYS A 28 -26.76 -6.67 -0.81
C LYS A 28 -26.02 -5.56 -1.53
N VAL A 29 -24.69 -5.51 -1.36
CA VAL A 29 -23.81 -4.67 -2.20
C VAL A 29 -23.98 -5.10 -3.65
N GLN A 30 -24.25 -4.14 -4.53
CA GLN A 30 -24.38 -4.39 -5.97
C GLN A 30 -23.29 -3.71 -6.78
N LYS A 31 -22.86 -2.52 -6.36
CA LYS A 31 -21.81 -1.73 -7.02
C LYS A 31 -20.99 -0.99 -5.97
N VAL A 32 -19.68 -0.95 -6.17
CA VAL A 32 -18.78 -0.07 -5.40
C VAL A 32 -17.98 0.78 -6.35
N THR A 33 -17.95 2.08 -6.07
CA THR A 33 -17.07 3.04 -6.74
C THR A 33 -16.00 3.45 -5.74
N VAL A 34 -14.76 3.01 -5.96
CA VAL A 34 -13.63 3.32 -5.09
C VAL A 34 -12.98 4.61 -5.59
N PHE A 35 -12.80 5.57 -4.68
CA PHE A 35 -12.13 6.85 -4.97
C PHE A 35 -10.68 6.81 -4.51
N LEU A 36 -9.89 7.84 -4.84
CA LEU A 36 -8.52 7.95 -4.31
C LEU A 36 -8.50 7.97 -2.77
N THR A 37 -9.59 8.47 -2.16
CA THR A 37 -9.89 8.44 -0.73
C THR A 37 -11.40 8.21 -0.57
N GLY A 38 -11.76 7.16 0.16
CA GLY A 38 -13.12 6.70 0.35
C GLY A 38 -13.67 5.80 -0.76
N ALA A 39 -14.88 5.30 -0.56
CA ALA A 39 -15.63 4.55 -1.57
C ALA A 39 -17.14 4.85 -1.45
N GLN A 40 -17.84 4.91 -2.58
CA GLN A 40 -19.30 4.94 -2.63
C GLN A 40 -19.83 3.52 -2.80
N ILE A 41 -20.71 3.11 -1.89
CA ILE A 41 -21.32 1.79 -1.87
C ILE A 41 -22.78 1.93 -2.31
N THR A 42 -23.20 1.09 -3.25
CA THR A 42 -24.60 0.98 -3.66
C THR A 42 -25.12 -0.41 -3.35
N ARG A 43 -26.21 -0.46 -2.58
CA ARG A 43 -26.88 -1.69 -2.17
C ARG A 43 -28.31 -1.72 -2.67
N THR A 44 -28.84 -2.91 -2.87
CA THR A 44 -30.26 -3.09 -3.19
C THR A 44 -30.94 -4.11 -2.28
N ALA A 45 -32.24 -3.92 -2.09
CA ALA A 45 -33.13 -4.89 -1.45
C ALA A 45 -34.54 -4.79 -2.02
N ALA A 46 -35.18 -5.94 -2.24
CA ALA A 46 -36.60 -6.00 -2.54
C ALA A 46 -37.39 -6.02 -1.21
N VAL A 47 -38.37 -5.12 -1.08
CA VAL A 47 -39.13 -4.92 0.16
C VAL A 47 -40.62 -4.95 -0.15
N ASN A 48 -41.37 -5.68 0.68
CA ASN A 48 -42.83 -5.63 0.71
C ASN A 48 -43.25 -4.53 1.67
N ILE A 49 -43.94 -3.52 1.17
CA ILE A 49 -44.42 -2.36 1.92
C ILE A 49 -45.90 -2.60 2.27
N GLY A 50 -46.25 -2.47 3.55
CA GLY A 50 -47.63 -2.53 4.01
C GLY A 50 -48.41 -1.25 3.69
N SER A 51 -49.74 -1.33 3.75
CA SER A 51 -50.58 -0.13 3.73
C SER A 51 -50.44 0.66 5.04
N GLY A 52 -50.41 1.98 4.97
CA GLY A 52 -50.16 2.86 6.11
C GLY A 52 -48.69 3.28 6.20
N THR A 53 -48.27 3.66 7.40
CA THR A 53 -46.88 4.02 7.68
C THR A 53 -46.13 2.79 8.18
N SER A 54 -44.91 2.57 7.69
CA SER A 54 -44.04 1.49 8.13
C SER A 54 -42.59 1.96 8.19
N THR A 55 -41.84 1.47 9.17
CA THR A 55 -40.40 1.73 9.26
C THR A 55 -39.62 0.53 8.73
N LEU A 56 -38.74 0.74 7.76
CA LEU A 56 -37.88 -0.27 7.16
C LEU A 56 -36.46 -0.10 7.72
N ILE A 57 -35.91 -1.14 8.35
CA ILE A 57 -34.60 -1.09 9.00
C ILE A 57 -33.62 -1.89 8.17
N PHE A 58 -32.73 -1.21 7.44
CA PHE A 58 -31.65 -1.85 6.69
C PHE A 58 -30.46 -2.10 7.62
N GLU A 59 -30.18 -3.36 7.92
CA GLU A 59 -29.16 -3.78 8.91
C GLU A 59 -27.83 -4.20 8.25
N ASN A 60 -26.78 -4.32 9.08
CA ASN A 60 -25.44 -4.76 8.69
C ASN A 60 -24.80 -3.87 7.62
N ILE A 61 -24.95 -2.56 7.79
CA ILE A 61 -24.30 -1.56 6.96
C ILE A 61 -23.00 -1.14 7.65
N SER A 62 -22.02 -0.69 6.86
CA SER A 62 -20.76 -0.12 7.34
C SER A 62 -20.96 0.81 8.56
N PRO A 63 -20.14 0.72 9.61
CA PRO A 63 -20.13 1.72 10.69
C PRO A 63 -19.49 3.04 10.28
N ASP A 64 -18.68 3.05 9.23
CA ASP A 64 -17.85 4.19 8.80
C ASP A 64 -18.53 5.02 7.69
N ILE A 65 -19.86 5.07 7.72
CA ILE A 65 -20.65 5.83 6.74
C ILE A 65 -20.51 7.32 7.02
N ASP A 66 -20.24 8.10 5.98
CA ASP A 66 -20.56 9.53 6.01
C ASP A 66 -22.09 9.69 6.01
N VAL A 67 -22.65 10.00 7.17
CA VAL A 67 -24.11 10.11 7.38
C VAL A 67 -24.75 11.12 6.42
N GLN A 68 -24.03 12.15 6.00
CA GLN A 68 -24.55 13.17 5.07
C GLN A 68 -24.63 12.68 3.63
N SER A 69 -23.93 11.60 3.30
CA SER A 69 -23.91 11.00 1.96
C SER A 69 -25.07 10.03 1.70
N ILE A 70 -25.86 9.68 2.71
CA ILE A 70 -26.91 8.66 2.62
C ILE A 70 -28.01 9.12 1.64
N GLN A 71 -28.23 8.31 0.61
CA GLN A 71 -29.29 8.47 -0.36
C GLN A 71 -30.13 7.19 -0.44
N VAL A 72 -31.45 7.36 -0.46
CA VAL A 72 -32.40 6.26 -0.62
C VAL A 72 -33.26 6.54 -1.84
N LYS A 73 -33.26 5.60 -2.80
CA LYS A 73 -34.11 5.63 -4.00
C LYS A 73 -34.98 4.39 -4.05
N ALA A 74 -36.24 4.57 -4.37
CA ALA A 74 -37.16 3.45 -4.59
C ALA A 74 -38.30 3.90 -5.51
N ALA A 75 -38.86 2.97 -6.29
CA ALA A 75 -39.91 3.27 -7.26
C ALA A 75 -41.22 2.59 -6.87
N GLY A 76 -42.34 3.31 -6.90
CA GLY A 76 -43.67 2.79 -6.61
C GLY A 76 -44.62 3.85 -6.07
N GLU A 77 -45.87 3.46 -5.85
CA GLU A 77 -46.93 4.33 -5.31
C GLU A 77 -46.86 4.46 -3.77
N PHE A 78 -45.78 5.04 -3.26
CA PHE A 78 -45.57 5.33 -1.84
C PHE A 78 -44.67 6.57 -1.67
N THR A 79 -44.61 7.11 -0.45
CA THR A 79 -43.76 8.25 -0.10
C THR A 79 -42.73 7.84 0.94
N ILE A 80 -41.46 8.24 0.75
CA ILE A 80 -40.43 8.15 1.79
C ILE A 80 -40.57 9.39 2.68
N LEU A 81 -40.91 9.18 3.95
CA LEU A 81 -41.14 10.25 4.92
C LEU A 81 -39.86 10.69 5.63
N SER A 82 -38.98 9.74 5.95
CA SER A 82 -37.69 10.05 6.59
C SER A 82 -36.65 8.96 6.37
N VAL A 83 -35.38 9.35 6.40
CA VAL A 83 -34.22 8.47 6.46
C VAL A 83 -33.42 8.85 7.70
N LYS A 84 -33.14 7.88 8.57
CA LYS A 84 -32.34 8.06 9.78
C LYS A 84 -31.22 7.04 9.84
N HIS A 85 -30.10 7.40 10.46
CA HIS A 85 -28.98 6.53 10.75
C HIS A 85 -28.90 6.26 12.24
N GLU A 86 -28.64 5.01 12.60
CA GLU A 86 -28.46 4.58 13.99
C GLU A 86 -27.33 3.55 14.08
N MET A 87 -26.50 3.63 15.12
CA MET A 87 -25.47 2.64 15.40
C MET A 87 -26.06 1.41 16.11
N ASN A 88 -25.71 0.23 15.64
CA ASN A 88 -26.16 -1.07 16.12
C ASN A 88 -25.02 -1.82 16.81
N TYR A 89 -25.07 -1.82 18.15
CA TYR A 89 -24.12 -2.50 19.04
C TYR A 89 -24.57 -3.92 19.43
N LEU A 90 -25.72 -4.41 18.95
CA LEU A 90 -26.28 -5.71 19.38
C LEU A 90 -25.42 -6.90 18.90
N ASN A 91 -24.76 -6.75 17.75
CA ASN A 91 -23.88 -7.78 17.19
C ASN A 91 -22.62 -8.00 18.07
N GLU A 92 -22.17 -6.94 18.76
CA GLU A 92 -21.08 -7.02 19.73
C GLU A 92 -21.41 -7.98 20.88
N GLN A 93 -22.64 -7.91 21.41
CA GLN A 93 -23.09 -8.77 22.51
C GLN A 93 -23.13 -10.26 22.12
N LEU A 94 -23.55 -10.57 20.89
CA LEU A 94 -23.58 -11.94 20.38
C LEU A 94 -22.16 -12.50 20.18
N LYS A 95 -21.25 -11.70 19.61
CA LYS A 95 -19.84 -12.09 19.46
C LYS A 95 -19.16 -12.25 20.83
N GLN A 96 -19.41 -11.36 21.79
CA GLN A 96 -18.88 -11.47 23.15
C GLN A 96 -19.34 -12.77 23.83
N LYS A 97 -20.60 -13.16 23.67
CA LYS A 97 -21.11 -14.44 24.19
C LYS A 97 -20.39 -15.64 23.56
N GLN A 98 -20.19 -15.62 22.24
CA GLN A 98 -19.47 -16.69 21.55
C GLN A 98 -17.99 -16.77 21.97
N VAL A 99 -17.32 -15.63 22.16
CA VAL A 99 -15.94 -15.57 22.67
C VAL A 99 -15.87 -16.11 24.10
N GLN A 100 -16.81 -15.76 24.97
CA GLN A 100 -16.88 -16.29 26.34
C GLN A 100 -17.04 -17.83 26.37
N GLU A 101 -17.89 -18.38 25.49
CA GLU A 101 -18.07 -19.82 25.35
C GLU A 101 -16.78 -20.52 24.91
N LEU A 102 -16.05 -19.96 23.93
CA LEU A 102 -14.78 -20.51 23.47
C LEU A 102 -13.67 -20.36 24.53
N GLN A 103 -13.62 -19.26 25.26
CA GLN A 103 -12.68 -19.05 26.37
C GLN A 103 -12.90 -20.04 27.51
N ALA A 104 -14.15 -20.41 27.79
CA ALA A 104 -14.47 -21.47 28.76
C ALA A 104 -13.89 -22.82 28.31
N GLN A 105 -13.97 -23.16 27.02
CA GLN A 105 -13.35 -24.37 26.45
C GLN A 105 -11.82 -24.32 26.52
N GLN A 106 -11.20 -23.18 26.24
CA GLN A 106 -9.75 -23.00 26.39
C GLN A 106 -9.29 -23.23 27.82
N LYS A 107 -10.05 -22.71 28.80
CA LYS A 107 -9.72 -22.89 30.21
C LYS A 107 -9.69 -24.37 30.58
N VAL A 108 -10.68 -25.15 30.14
CA VAL A 108 -10.71 -26.60 30.38
C VAL A 108 -9.48 -27.31 29.80
N LEU A 109 -9.05 -26.93 28.59
CA LEU A 109 -7.85 -27.50 27.97
C LEU A 109 -6.57 -27.09 28.72
N ARG A 110 -6.44 -25.83 29.14
CA ARG A 110 -5.30 -25.35 29.94
C ARG A 110 -5.22 -26.07 31.29
N ASP A 111 -6.36 -26.28 31.95
CA ASP A 111 -6.42 -27.02 33.22
C ASP A 111 -5.96 -28.48 33.03
N LYS A 112 -6.35 -29.14 31.92
CA LYS A 112 -5.86 -30.49 31.58
C LYS A 112 -4.36 -30.52 31.29
N ILE A 113 -3.84 -29.55 30.53
CA ILE A 113 -2.40 -29.43 30.25
C ILE A 113 -1.63 -29.28 31.55
N ALA A 114 -2.07 -28.38 32.44
CA ALA A 114 -1.42 -28.17 33.73
C ALA A 114 -1.36 -29.46 34.57
N LEU A 115 -2.45 -30.23 34.61
CA LEU A 115 -2.49 -31.53 35.30
C LEU A 115 -1.49 -32.53 34.70
N GLN A 116 -1.43 -32.63 33.37
CA GLN A 116 -0.50 -33.51 32.69
C GLN A 116 0.96 -33.08 32.92
N THR A 117 1.24 -31.77 32.93
CA THR A 117 2.56 -31.24 33.26
C THR A 117 2.96 -31.57 34.71
N SER A 118 2.04 -31.45 35.67
CA SER A 118 2.31 -31.91 37.04
C SER A 118 2.63 -33.40 37.10
N MET A 119 1.92 -34.24 36.33
CA MET A 119 2.20 -35.68 36.25
C MET A 119 3.57 -35.98 35.63
N LEU A 120 3.96 -35.23 34.59
CA LEU A 120 5.27 -35.35 33.96
C LEU A 120 6.39 -35.03 34.97
N ASN A 121 6.24 -33.94 35.72
CA ASN A 121 7.21 -33.54 36.75
C ASN A 121 7.37 -34.62 37.82
N ILE A 122 6.27 -35.26 38.26
CA ILE A 122 6.33 -36.38 39.22
C ILE A 122 7.18 -37.53 38.66
N TYR A 123 6.98 -37.90 37.39
CA TYR A 123 7.78 -38.97 36.77
C TYR A 123 9.25 -38.57 36.59
N GLU A 124 9.55 -37.29 36.32
CA GLU A 124 10.91 -36.77 36.23
C GLU A 124 11.64 -36.78 37.58
N GLU A 125 10.96 -36.39 38.66
CA GLU A 125 11.48 -36.47 40.02
C GLU A 125 11.74 -37.91 40.45
N GLU A 126 10.82 -38.84 40.15
CA GLU A 126 10.99 -40.27 40.43
C GLU A 126 12.20 -40.85 39.68
N ALA A 127 12.34 -40.55 38.39
CA ALA A 127 13.51 -40.96 37.60
C ALA A 127 14.81 -40.37 38.15
N THR A 128 14.79 -39.10 38.60
CA THR A 128 15.93 -38.44 39.24
C THR A 128 16.31 -39.13 40.54
N MET A 129 15.35 -39.50 41.39
CA MET A 129 15.61 -40.26 42.62
C MET A 129 16.26 -41.62 42.33
N LEU A 130 15.76 -42.35 41.33
CA LEU A 130 16.32 -43.65 40.93
C LEU A 130 17.77 -43.55 40.44
N THR A 131 18.13 -42.47 39.73
CA THR A 131 19.52 -42.25 39.29
C THR A 131 20.44 -41.76 40.41
N LYS A 132 19.96 -40.93 41.35
CA LYS A 132 20.75 -40.49 42.51
C LYS A 132 21.09 -41.64 43.46
N ASN A 133 20.17 -42.58 43.66
CA ASN A 133 20.38 -43.76 44.52
C ASN A 133 21.48 -44.70 43.97
N GLN A 134 21.81 -44.63 42.68
CA GLN A 134 22.91 -45.37 42.06
C GLN A 134 24.30 -44.92 42.56
N MET A 135 24.49 -43.63 42.85
CA MET A 135 25.77 -43.10 43.34
C MET A 135 26.10 -43.60 44.75
N ILE A 136 25.09 -43.91 45.55
CA ILE A 136 25.24 -44.37 46.94
C ILE A 136 25.70 -45.85 46.99
N ALA A 137 25.27 -46.67 46.02
CA ALA A 137 25.65 -48.08 45.95
C ALA A 137 27.08 -48.33 45.43
N GLY A 138 27.65 -47.40 44.65
CA GLY A 138 28.99 -47.57 44.05
C GLY A 138 30.19 -47.42 45.01
N GLN A 139 29.98 -47.00 46.26
CA GLN A 139 31.05 -46.65 47.20
C GLN A 139 31.34 -47.71 48.27
N SER A 140 30.58 -48.81 48.34
CA SER A 140 30.78 -49.88 49.32
C SER A 140 30.90 -51.23 48.60
N GLY A 141 31.97 -51.99 48.87
CA GLY A 141 32.27 -53.26 48.21
C GLY A 141 31.12 -54.27 48.27
N LEU A 142 30.27 -54.24 47.24
CA LEU A 142 29.04 -55.01 47.12
C LEU A 142 29.22 -56.26 46.25
N ASP A 143 28.49 -57.31 46.61
CA ASP A 143 28.33 -58.55 45.86
C ASP A 143 27.83 -58.27 44.43
N LEU A 144 28.59 -58.72 43.43
CA LEU A 144 28.32 -58.57 42.00
C LEU A 144 26.92 -59.05 41.58
N VAL A 145 26.36 -60.06 42.25
CA VAL A 145 25.03 -60.58 41.95
C VAL A 145 23.94 -59.60 42.37
N LYS A 146 24.07 -58.99 43.55
CA LYS A 146 23.12 -58.00 44.08
C LYS A 146 23.18 -56.68 43.31
N LEU A 147 24.38 -56.28 42.89
CA LEU A 147 24.56 -55.10 42.03
C LEU A 147 23.85 -55.29 40.69
N LYS A 148 24.00 -56.47 40.06
CA LYS A 148 23.31 -56.78 38.80
C LYS A 148 21.79 -56.73 38.96
N GLN A 149 21.23 -57.34 40.02
CA GLN A 149 19.79 -57.30 40.29
C GLN A 149 19.25 -55.88 40.53
N ALA A 150 20.00 -55.03 41.23
CA ALA A 150 19.62 -53.64 41.45
C ALA A 150 19.63 -52.81 40.15
N LEU A 151 20.63 -53.04 39.28
CA LEU A 151 20.72 -52.40 37.96
C LEU A 151 19.61 -52.88 37.01
N ASP A 152 19.27 -54.16 37.03
CA ASP A 152 18.17 -54.72 36.23
C ASP A 152 16.83 -54.11 36.66
N PHE A 153 16.54 -54.07 37.97
CA PHE A 153 15.34 -53.42 38.53
C PHE A 153 15.27 -51.92 38.19
N GLN A 154 16.38 -51.20 38.33
CA GLN A 154 16.47 -49.78 38.00
C GLN A 154 16.21 -49.54 36.51
N THR A 155 16.78 -50.36 35.64
CA THR A 155 16.59 -50.28 34.18
C THR A 155 15.14 -50.52 33.80
N GLU A 156 14.50 -51.52 34.40
CA GLU A 156 13.08 -51.83 34.18
C GLU A 156 12.19 -50.66 34.62
N ARG A 157 12.41 -50.11 35.83
CA ARG A 157 11.62 -48.99 36.34
C ARG A 157 11.83 -47.70 35.56
N LEU A 158 13.08 -47.38 35.20
CA LEU A 158 13.38 -46.22 34.35
C LEU A 158 12.75 -46.36 32.97
N THR A 159 12.73 -47.57 32.40
CA THR A 159 12.07 -47.84 31.12
C THR A 159 10.56 -47.61 31.23
N GLU A 160 9.93 -48.07 32.31
CA GLU A 160 8.51 -47.83 32.58
C GLU A 160 8.20 -46.33 32.73
N LEU A 161 9.01 -45.61 33.51
CA LEU A 161 8.86 -44.16 33.70
C LEU A 161 9.06 -43.39 32.40
N LYS A 162 10.05 -43.75 31.58
CA LYS A 162 10.26 -43.14 30.27
C LYS A 162 9.09 -43.37 29.32
N LYS A 163 8.47 -44.56 29.34
CA LYS A 163 7.23 -44.84 28.59
C LYS A 163 6.07 -43.95 29.06
N LYS A 164 5.90 -43.79 30.37
CA LYS A 164 4.86 -42.92 30.95
C LYS A 164 5.10 -41.44 30.63
N GLN A 165 6.34 -40.96 30.76
CA GLN A 165 6.75 -39.60 30.36
C GLN A 165 6.42 -39.35 28.88
N GLN A 166 6.75 -40.29 27.99
CA GLN A 166 6.43 -40.15 26.56
C GLN A 166 4.93 -40.09 26.29
N ALA A 167 4.13 -40.93 26.97
CA ALA A 167 2.67 -40.93 26.82
C ALA A 167 2.06 -39.59 27.27
N VAL A 168 2.49 -39.06 28.42
CA VAL A 168 2.07 -37.76 28.93
C VAL A 168 2.49 -36.62 28.00
N ASN A 169 3.71 -36.65 27.46
CA ASN A 169 4.19 -35.66 26.49
C ASN A 169 3.35 -35.66 25.20
N ASN A 170 2.98 -36.84 24.69
CA ASN A 170 2.11 -36.95 23.53
C ASN A 170 0.72 -36.35 23.80
N GLU A 171 0.16 -36.58 24.99
CA GLU A 171 -1.13 -36.02 25.41
C GLU A 171 -1.06 -34.49 25.54
N ILE A 172 0.01 -33.95 26.14
CA ILE A 172 0.25 -32.50 26.22
C ILE A 172 0.34 -31.90 24.81
N ALA A 173 1.07 -32.53 23.89
CA ALA A 173 1.19 -32.07 22.51
C ALA A 173 -0.18 -32.06 21.77
N TYR A 174 -1.00 -33.08 21.99
CA TYR A 174 -2.36 -33.16 21.45
C TYR A 174 -3.26 -32.03 22.01
N LEU A 175 -3.27 -31.85 23.33
CA LEU A 175 -4.06 -30.80 23.99
C LEU A 175 -3.64 -29.40 23.57
N ASN A 176 -2.33 -29.16 23.38
CA ASN A 176 -1.82 -27.89 22.83
C ASN A 176 -2.29 -27.64 21.39
N THR A 177 -2.36 -28.68 20.57
CA THR A 177 -2.88 -28.58 19.19
C THR A 177 -4.37 -28.21 19.19
N GLU A 178 -5.16 -28.80 20.08
CA GLU A 178 -6.57 -28.43 20.25
C GLU A 178 -6.73 -27.00 20.77
N LEU A 179 -5.91 -26.59 21.76
CA LEU A 179 -5.93 -25.22 22.29
C LEU A 179 -5.69 -24.18 21.20
N GLN A 180 -4.72 -24.44 20.31
CA GLN A 180 -4.43 -23.58 19.16
C GLN A 180 -5.61 -23.41 18.19
N LYS A 181 -6.50 -24.40 18.05
CA LYS A 181 -7.70 -24.25 17.21
C LYS A 181 -8.67 -23.23 17.79
N TYR A 182 -8.86 -23.25 19.11
CA TYR A 182 -9.69 -22.27 19.81
C TYR A 182 -9.05 -20.88 19.81
N ASP A 183 -7.73 -20.78 19.97
CA ASP A 183 -7.01 -19.50 19.85
C ASP A 183 -7.23 -18.86 18.47
N LYS A 184 -7.14 -19.66 17.40
CA LYS A 184 -7.43 -19.20 16.03
C LYS A 184 -8.88 -18.76 15.85
N GLN A 185 -9.85 -19.54 16.32
CA GLN A 185 -11.27 -19.18 16.22
C GLN A 185 -11.61 -17.89 16.98
N ILE A 186 -11.07 -17.71 18.19
CA ILE A 186 -11.24 -16.46 18.96
C ILE A 186 -10.58 -15.29 18.23
N ALA A 187 -9.37 -15.49 17.68
CA ALA A 187 -8.69 -14.48 16.89
C ALA A 187 -9.48 -14.11 15.63
N ASP A 188 -10.07 -15.08 14.93
CA ASP A 188 -10.87 -14.84 13.72
C ASP A 188 -12.17 -14.08 14.04
N ILE A 189 -12.84 -14.42 15.16
CA ILE A 189 -14.04 -13.70 15.63
C ILE A 189 -13.71 -12.26 16.04
N THR A 190 -12.49 -12.02 16.55
CA THR A 190 -12.04 -10.69 17.01
C THR A 190 -11.35 -9.86 15.91
N LYS A 191 -10.86 -10.46 14.81
CA LYS A 191 -10.17 -9.79 13.68
C LYS A 191 -11.10 -9.08 12.69
N GLY A 192 -12.37 -9.48 12.58
CA GLY A 192 -13.32 -8.83 11.67
C GLY A 192 -13.84 -7.49 12.23
N SER A 193 -13.15 -6.40 11.87
CA SER A 193 -13.55 -4.97 11.77
C SER A 193 -14.75 -4.49 12.61
N THR A 194 -14.53 -3.43 13.42
CA THR A 194 -15.51 -2.56 14.14
C THR A 194 -16.75 -3.26 14.74
N THR A 195 -16.83 -3.27 16.08
CA THR A 195 -17.85 -4.00 16.85
C THR A 195 -19.30 -3.51 16.66
N ALA A 196 -19.47 -2.32 16.10
CA ALA A 196 -20.77 -1.75 15.76
C ALA A 196 -21.03 -1.86 14.25
N THR A 197 -22.29 -2.11 13.88
CA THR A 197 -22.77 -1.95 12.49
C THR A 197 -23.68 -0.73 12.43
N SER A 198 -23.94 -0.18 11.26
CA SER A 198 -24.97 0.85 11.10
C SER A 198 -26.29 0.23 10.65
N ASN A 199 -27.38 0.84 11.12
CA ASN A 199 -28.71 0.67 10.58
C ASN A 199 -29.14 1.94 9.86
N ILE A 200 -29.81 1.80 8.72
CA ILE A 200 -30.52 2.90 8.05
C ILE A 200 -32.02 2.63 8.18
N LEU A 201 -32.74 3.53 8.85
CA LEU A 201 -34.17 3.45 9.07
C LEU A 201 -34.89 4.34 8.05
N VAL A 202 -35.70 3.73 7.21
CA VAL A 202 -36.48 4.42 6.17
C VAL A 202 -37.95 4.29 6.51
N THR A 203 -38.57 5.40 6.90
CA THR A 203 -40.01 5.44 7.16
C THR A 203 -40.73 5.74 5.85
N VAL A 204 -41.67 4.87 5.48
CA VAL A 204 -42.46 4.99 4.25
C VAL A 204 -43.95 5.04 4.56
N SER A 205 -44.73 5.64 3.67
CA SER A 205 -46.19 5.62 3.72
C SER A 205 -46.77 5.22 2.38
N SER A 206 -47.64 4.20 2.37
CA SER A 206 -48.36 3.75 1.17
C SER A 206 -49.86 3.60 1.43
N LYS A 207 -50.66 3.74 0.37
CA LYS A 207 -52.11 3.52 0.41
C LYS A 207 -52.50 2.05 0.26
N ALA A 208 -51.62 1.21 -0.27
CA ALA A 208 -51.86 -0.19 -0.55
C ALA A 208 -50.61 -1.03 -0.27
N VAL A 209 -50.79 -2.35 -0.14
CA VAL A 209 -49.66 -3.27 -0.04
C VAL A 209 -48.99 -3.39 -1.41
N LEU A 210 -47.69 -3.18 -1.49
CA LEU A 210 -46.92 -3.25 -2.74
C LEU A 210 -45.49 -3.72 -2.52
N GLN A 211 -44.84 -4.20 -3.58
CA GLN A 211 -43.42 -4.56 -3.56
C GLN A 211 -42.61 -3.51 -4.31
N SER A 212 -41.47 -3.11 -3.75
CA SER A 212 -40.55 -2.14 -4.36
C SER A 212 -39.10 -2.53 -4.12
N VAL A 213 -38.21 -2.15 -5.05
CA VAL A 213 -36.77 -2.29 -4.87
C VAL A 213 -36.21 -0.98 -4.34
N PHE A 214 -35.59 -1.05 -3.15
CA PHE A 214 -34.86 0.05 -2.55
C PHE A 214 -33.40 -0.02 -2.97
N THR A 215 -32.85 1.12 -3.34
CA THR A 215 -31.43 1.35 -3.62
C THR A 215 -30.91 2.32 -2.56
N LEU A 216 -29.92 1.87 -1.78
CA LEU A 216 -29.22 2.70 -0.82
C LEU A 216 -27.84 3.03 -1.38
N THR A 217 -27.47 4.30 -1.35
CA THR A 217 -26.15 4.79 -1.74
C THR A 217 -25.57 5.60 -0.60
N TYR A 218 -24.31 5.36 -0.26
CA TYR A 218 -23.58 6.09 0.78
C TYR A 218 -22.08 6.01 0.54
N VAL A 219 -21.32 6.92 1.13
CA VAL A 219 -19.86 7.00 1.09
C VAL A 219 -19.29 6.49 2.41
N VAL A 220 -18.15 5.80 2.34
CA VAL A 220 -17.33 5.39 3.47
C VAL A 220 -15.92 5.96 3.32
N ASP A 221 -15.31 6.41 4.42
CA ASP A 221 -13.99 7.06 4.38
C ASP A 221 -12.82 6.06 4.43
N ASN A 222 -13.01 4.92 5.09
CA ASN A 222 -11.97 3.88 5.29
C ASN A 222 -11.79 2.96 4.07
N ALA A 223 -11.72 3.55 2.89
CA ALA A 223 -11.43 2.84 1.65
C ALA A 223 -10.59 3.71 0.72
N GLY A 224 -9.98 3.13 -0.29
CA GLY A 224 -9.31 3.91 -1.30
C GLY A 224 -8.54 3.07 -2.29
N TRP A 225 -8.06 3.73 -3.33
CA TRP A 225 -7.14 3.12 -4.27
C TRP A 225 -6.04 4.07 -4.72
N TYR A 226 -4.94 3.51 -5.22
CA TYR A 226 -3.90 4.25 -5.92
C TYR A 226 -3.32 3.42 -7.08
N PRO A 227 -2.88 4.08 -8.17
CA PRO A 227 -2.34 3.43 -9.34
C PRO A 227 -0.96 2.82 -9.07
N THR A 228 -0.69 1.68 -9.70
CA THR A 228 0.64 1.09 -9.77
C THR A 228 0.86 0.48 -11.15
N TYR A 229 2.11 0.46 -11.60
CA TYR A 229 2.46 0.00 -12.94
C TYR A 229 3.53 -1.07 -12.89
N ASP A 230 3.42 -2.08 -13.75
CA ASP A 230 4.56 -2.90 -14.13
C ASP A 230 4.94 -2.56 -15.57
N ILE A 231 6.15 -2.06 -15.77
CA ILE A 231 6.67 -1.70 -17.08
C ILE A 231 7.75 -2.69 -17.47
N ARG A 232 7.53 -3.41 -18.57
CA ARG A 232 8.43 -4.46 -19.05
C ARG A 232 8.95 -4.15 -20.44
N ALA A 233 10.26 -4.11 -20.58
CA ALA A 233 10.96 -4.08 -21.85
C ALA A 233 11.77 -5.37 -22.03
N LYS A 234 11.55 -6.08 -23.13
CA LYS A 234 12.26 -7.34 -23.39
C LYS A 234 13.73 -7.10 -23.78
N ASP A 235 13.94 -6.13 -24.66
CA ASP A 235 15.23 -5.70 -25.19
C ASP A 235 15.07 -4.26 -25.77
N VAL A 236 16.14 -3.67 -26.30
CA VAL A 236 16.15 -2.30 -26.86
C VAL A 236 15.50 -2.17 -28.24
N ASN A 237 14.98 -3.26 -28.81
CA ASN A 237 14.34 -3.27 -30.13
C ASN A 237 12.86 -3.67 -30.05
N SER A 238 12.38 -4.03 -28.86
CA SER A 238 11.02 -4.50 -28.62
C SER A 238 10.15 -3.37 -28.04
N PRO A 239 8.83 -3.39 -28.28
CA PRO A 239 7.91 -2.49 -27.61
C PRO A 239 7.92 -2.69 -26.09
N VAL A 240 7.53 -1.64 -25.36
CA VAL A 240 7.33 -1.68 -23.91
C VAL A 240 5.91 -2.15 -23.62
N THR A 241 5.77 -3.06 -22.65
CA THR A 241 4.47 -3.46 -22.09
C THR A 241 4.26 -2.72 -20.77
N ILE A 242 3.14 -2.02 -20.63
CA ILE A 242 2.73 -1.31 -19.42
C ILE A 242 1.48 -2.00 -18.89
N SER A 243 1.61 -2.74 -17.79
CA SER A 243 0.47 -3.29 -17.06
C SER A 243 0.02 -2.27 -16.01
N TYR A 244 -1.14 -1.66 -16.23
CA TYR A 244 -1.75 -0.67 -15.35
C TYR A 244 -2.69 -1.34 -14.34
N LYS A 245 -2.42 -1.12 -13.05
CA LYS A 245 -3.08 -1.78 -11.93
C LYS A 245 -3.50 -0.76 -10.87
N ALA A 246 -4.44 -1.13 -10.02
CA ALA A 246 -4.80 -0.40 -8.81
C ALA A 246 -4.52 -1.25 -7.57
N ASN A 247 -3.92 -0.64 -6.57
CA ASN A 247 -3.97 -1.16 -5.21
C ASN A 247 -5.25 -0.64 -4.57
N VAL A 248 -6.19 -1.54 -4.27
CA VAL A 248 -7.46 -1.25 -3.63
C VAL A 248 -7.42 -1.76 -2.20
N SER A 249 -7.75 -0.92 -1.23
CA SER A 249 -7.85 -1.31 0.17
C SER A 249 -9.13 -0.77 0.78
N GLN A 250 -9.68 -1.52 1.74
CA GLN A 250 -10.85 -1.07 2.49
C GLN A 250 -10.89 -1.69 3.89
N HIS A 251 -11.41 -0.91 4.82
CA HIS A 251 -11.71 -1.29 6.20
C HIS A 251 -13.06 -0.69 6.60
N SER A 252 -14.06 -0.85 5.73
CA SER A 252 -15.40 -0.25 5.88
C SER A 252 -16.33 -1.06 6.78
N GLY A 253 -15.86 -2.11 7.45
CA GLY A 253 -16.69 -3.03 8.24
C GLY A 253 -17.51 -4.02 7.41
N GLU A 254 -17.39 -4.02 6.09
CA GLU A 254 -18.16 -4.91 5.22
C GLU A 254 -17.38 -5.52 4.05
N GLU A 255 -17.64 -6.80 3.76
CA GLU A 255 -17.01 -7.50 2.63
C GLU A 255 -17.70 -7.13 1.31
N TRP A 256 -16.90 -6.71 0.33
CA TRP A 256 -17.36 -6.50 -1.04
C TRP A 256 -17.20 -7.79 -1.84
N LYS A 257 -18.18 -8.70 -1.75
CA LYS A 257 -18.07 -10.04 -2.31
C LYS A 257 -18.51 -10.13 -3.76
N ASN A 258 -17.60 -10.56 -4.65
CA ASN A 258 -17.87 -10.83 -6.06
C ASN A 258 -18.58 -9.66 -6.79
N ILE A 259 -18.04 -8.45 -6.65
CA ILE A 259 -18.62 -7.23 -7.21
C ILE A 259 -17.78 -6.68 -8.35
N LYS A 260 -18.44 -6.01 -9.31
CA LYS A 260 -17.75 -5.19 -10.31
C LYS A 260 -17.37 -3.87 -9.66
N LEU A 261 -16.08 -3.55 -9.69
CA LEU A 261 -15.55 -2.31 -9.14
C LEU A 261 -15.57 -1.22 -10.21
N THR A 262 -15.89 0.00 -9.81
CA THR A 262 -15.55 1.21 -10.57
C THR A 262 -14.44 1.92 -9.81
N LEU A 263 -13.31 2.21 -10.44
CA LEU A 263 -12.26 3.04 -9.85
C LEU A 263 -12.40 4.46 -10.37
N SER A 264 -12.43 5.45 -9.49
CA SER A 264 -12.62 6.86 -9.87
C SER A 264 -11.50 7.73 -9.31
N THR A 265 -11.03 8.68 -10.12
CA THR A 265 -10.11 9.73 -9.68
C THR A 265 -10.82 10.91 -9.02
N GLY A 266 -12.16 10.92 -9.05
CA GLY A 266 -12.95 11.91 -8.36
C GLY A 266 -12.81 11.79 -6.84
N ASN A 267 -13.00 12.90 -6.14
CA ASN A 267 -13.09 12.91 -4.70
C ASN A 267 -14.42 13.54 -4.27
N PRO A 268 -15.42 12.75 -3.83
CA PRO A 268 -16.73 13.27 -3.47
C PRO A 268 -16.73 14.08 -2.17
N THR A 269 -15.70 13.94 -1.33
CA THR A 269 -15.61 14.62 -0.02
C THR A 269 -14.86 15.95 -0.07
N VAL A 270 -14.27 16.32 -1.22
CA VAL A 270 -13.62 17.63 -1.40
C VAL A 270 -14.67 18.69 -1.69
N SER A 271 -14.72 19.75 -0.87
CA SER A 271 -15.61 20.90 -1.05
C SER A 271 -15.48 21.49 -2.47
N GLY A 272 -16.59 21.54 -3.20
CA GLY A 272 -16.69 22.19 -4.51
C GLY A 272 -16.62 23.73 -4.48
N SER A 273 -16.26 24.33 -3.33
CA SER A 273 -16.14 25.77 -3.20
C SER A 273 -14.97 26.30 -4.03
N LYS A 274 -15.29 27.04 -5.10
CA LYS A 274 -14.29 27.73 -5.93
C LYS A 274 -13.47 28.72 -5.07
N PRO A 275 -12.13 28.62 -5.02
CA PRO A 275 -11.30 29.57 -4.29
C PRO A 275 -11.47 30.98 -4.86
N GLN A 276 -11.51 31.97 -3.98
CA GLN A 276 -11.59 33.38 -4.36
C GLN A 276 -10.19 33.99 -4.29
N LEU A 277 -9.76 34.62 -5.38
CA LEU A 277 -8.51 35.37 -5.42
C LEU A 277 -8.66 36.62 -4.55
N THR A 278 -7.85 36.74 -3.50
CA THR A 278 -7.76 37.97 -2.70
C THR A 278 -6.69 38.90 -3.28
N PRO A 279 -6.92 40.23 -3.29
CA PRO A 279 -5.88 41.17 -3.70
C PRO A 279 -4.61 41.03 -2.86
N ASN A 280 -3.46 40.87 -3.52
CA ASN A 280 -2.16 40.84 -2.85
C ASN A 280 -1.54 42.25 -2.84
N PHE A 281 -1.70 42.97 -1.73
CA PHE A 281 -1.07 44.28 -1.53
C PHE A 281 0.38 44.11 -1.08
N LEU A 282 1.33 44.66 -1.84
CA LEU A 282 2.73 44.69 -1.46
C LEU A 282 2.95 45.79 -0.39
N SER A 283 3.50 45.41 0.77
CA SER A 283 4.00 46.34 1.79
C SER A 283 5.53 46.26 1.89
N LEU A 284 6.21 47.41 1.98
CA LEU A 284 7.63 47.49 2.31
C LEU A 284 7.90 46.75 3.64
N ASN A 285 8.94 45.90 3.68
CA ASN A 285 9.35 45.01 4.80
C ASN A 285 8.70 43.61 4.87
N MET A 286 8.07 43.09 3.82
CA MET A 286 7.78 41.65 3.77
C MET A 286 9.05 40.83 3.50
N TYR A 287 9.45 40.02 4.49
CA TYR A 287 10.49 39.01 4.34
C TYR A 287 9.95 37.90 3.44
N TYR A 288 10.42 37.84 2.18
CA TYR A 288 10.10 36.75 1.27
C TYR A 288 10.91 35.53 1.72
N ALA A 289 10.26 34.58 2.40
CA ALA A 289 10.87 33.29 2.65
C ALA A 289 11.06 32.60 1.29
N PRO A 290 12.28 32.27 0.86
CA PRO A 290 12.48 31.55 -0.39
C PRO A 290 11.71 30.23 -0.33
N PRO A 291 11.05 29.79 -1.42
CA PRO A 291 10.46 28.46 -1.47
C PRO A 291 11.54 27.44 -1.12
N ALA A 292 11.19 26.47 -0.25
CA ALA A 292 12.06 25.35 0.06
C ALA A 292 12.52 24.69 -1.26
N GLY A 293 13.79 24.29 -1.34
CA GLY A 293 14.37 23.73 -2.56
C GLY A 293 13.53 22.59 -3.14
N ASN A 294 13.60 22.38 -4.46
CA ASN A 294 12.87 21.32 -5.17
C ASN A 294 13.24 19.93 -4.63
N ILE A 295 12.52 19.46 -3.61
CA ILE A 295 12.65 18.10 -3.10
C ILE A 295 11.78 17.22 -4.00
N THR A 296 12.41 16.38 -4.82
CA THR A 296 11.72 15.46 -5.74
C THR A 296 11.63 14.04 -5.20
N LYS A 297 12.30 13.76 -4.09
CA LYS A 297 12.29 12.46 -3.41
C LYS A 297 12.32 12.69 -1.90
N VAL A 298 11.42 12.00 -1.21
CA VAL A 298 11.36 11.94 0.25
C VAL A 298 11.60 10.51 0.68
N THR A 299 12.58 10.32 1.55
CA THR A 299 12.84 9.09 2.27
C THR A 299 12.53 9.28 3.74
N GLY A 300 12.34 8.19 4.46
CA GLY A 300 12.19 8.26 5.91
C GLY A 300 11.76 6.95 6.50
N ARG A 301 11.57 6.97 7.81
CA ARG A 301 11.11 5.85 8.59
C ARG A 301 9.82 6.22 9.32
N VAL A 302 8.91 5.26 9.36
CA VAL A 302 7.72 5.35 10.20
C VAL A 302 7.84 4.39 11.37
N VAL A 303 7.62 4.92 12.57
CA VAL A 303 7.69 4.18 13.83
C VAL A 303 6.44 4.40 14.68
N ASP A 304 6.20 3.51 15.62
CA ASP A 304 5.20 3.70 16.66
C ASP A 304 5.68 4.78 17.65
N GLN A 305 4.83 5.75 17.97
CA GLN A 305 5.17 6.84 18.88
C GLN A 305 5.33 6.39 20.34
N SER A 306 4.66 5.31 20.75
CA SER A 306 4.63 4.81 22.13
C SER A 306 5.84 3.94 22.47
N ASP A 307 6.27 3.06 21.57
CA ASP A 307 7.35 2.09 21.84
C ASP A 307 8.54 2.17 20.86
N GLY A 308 8.44 2.98 19.80
CA GLY A 308 9.49 3.16 18.81
C GLY A 308 9.67 1.98 17.86
N SER A 309 8.76 1.01 17.87
CA SER A 309 8.78 -0.14 16.94
C SER A 309 8.63 0.32 15.49
N MET A 310 9.25 -0.41 14.56
CA MET A 310 9.18 -0.10 13.13
C MET A 310 7.80 -0.48 12.60
N LEU A 311 7.17 0.41 11.83
CA LEU A 311 5.83 0.16 11.28
C LEU A 311 5.89 -0.20 9.79
N PRO A 312 5.83 -1.49 9.44
CA PRO A 312 5.75 -1.94 8.05
C PRO A 312 4.34 -1.84 7.48
N GLY A 313 4.21 -1.47 6.20
CA GLY A 313 2.92 -1.36 5.51
C GLY A 313 2.14 -0.05 5.76
N VAL A 314 2.77 0.96 6.35
CA VAL A 314 2.21 2.33 6.46
C VAL A 314 2.07 2.89 5.07
N THR A 315 0.88 3.38 4.73
CA THR A 315 0.64 4.10 3.48
C THR A 315 1.15 5.52 3.62
N VAL A 316 2.04 5.93 2.69
CA VAL A 316 2.60 7.29 2.63
C VAL A 316 2.19 7.90 1.29
N LYS A 317 1.39 8.95 1.30
CA LYS A 317 0.76 9.51 0.09
C LYS A 317 0.90 11.03 0.03
N VAL A 318 1.08 11.59 -1.16
CA VAL A 318 0.97 13.03 -1.38
C VAL A 318 -0.51 13.42 -1.36
N LEU A 319 -0.89 14.22 -0.37
CA LEU A 319 -2.27 14.61 -0.10
C LEU A 319 -2.93 15.20 -1.35
N GLY A 320 -4.13 14.72 -1.67
CA GLY A 320 -4.91 15.19 -2.82
C GLY A 320 -4.42 14.70 -4.20
N THR A 321 -3.42 13.82 -4.25
CA THR A 321 -2.92 13.24 -5.52
C THR A 321 -3.02 11.71 -5.51
N SER A 322 -2.66 11.05 -6.60
CA SER A 322 -2.52 9.59 -6.68
C SER A 322 -1.12 9.07 -6.34
N ILE A 323 -0.18 9.95 -6.00
CA ILE A 323 1.23 9.62 -5.75
C ILE A 323 1.37 9.10 -4.31
N GLY A 324 1.81 7.86 -4.15
CA GLY A 324 2.03 7.25 -2.84
C GLY A 324 2.91 6.00 -2.89
N THR A 325 3.35 5.55 -1.73
CA THR A 325 4.13 4.33 -1.53
C THR A 325 3.78 3.71 -0.18
N VAL A 326 4.43 2.60 0.18
CA VAL A 326 4.26 1.94 1.49
C VAL A 326 5.60 1.71 2.17
N THR A 327 5.60 1.65 3.50
CA THR A 327 6.82 1.29 4.26
C THR A 327 7.15 -0.20 4.14
N ASP A 328 8.44 -0.51 4.08
CA ASP A 328 8.98 -1.86 4.08
C ASP A 328 8.95 -2.54 5.46
N ALA A 329 9.44 -3.79 5.55
CA ALA A 329 9.52 -4.55 6.81
C ALA A 329 10.29 -3.84 7.94
N GLY A 330 11.19 -2.90 7.60
CA GLY A 330 11.94 -2.07 8.55
C GLY A 330 11.33 -0.69 8.79
N GLY A 331 10.09 -0.47 8.35
CA GLY A 331 9.38 0.81 8.47
C GLY A 331 9.91 1.91 7.56
N ASN A 332 10.82 1.62 6.63
CA ASN A 332 11.40 2.63 5.75
C ASN A 332 10.52 2.82 4.51
N TYR A 333 10.40 4.05 4.03
CA TYR A 333 9.74 4.37 2.77
C TYR A 333 10.64 5.25 1.90
N SER A 334 10.36 5.22 0.61
CA SER A 334 10.98 6.12 -0.37
C SER A 334 9.89 6.52 -1.37
N LEU A 335 9.49 7.78 -1.33
CA LEU A 335 8.44 8.33 -2.18
C LEU A 335 9.02 9.43 -3.07
N GLN A 336 8.85 9.31 -4.38
CA GLN A 336 9.08 10.46 -5.26
C GLN A 336 7.88 11.41 -5.17
N VAL A 337 8.16 12.71 -5.07
CA VAL A 337 7.14 13.74 -4.85
C VAL A 337 7.31 14.86 -5.89
N PRO A 338 6.23 15.54 -6.29
CA PRO A 338 6.34 16.72 -7.14
C PRO A 338 7.15 17.80 -6.42
N GLY A 339 8.03 18.52 -7.12
CA GLY A 339 8.99 19.47 -6.55
C GLY A 339 8.39 20.74 -5.91
N ASN A 340 7.08 20.81 -5.71
CA ASN A 340 6.32 21.97 -5.23
C ASN A 340 6.04 21.95 -3.71
N SER A 341 6.89 21.30 -2.91
CA SER A 341 6.73 21.15 -1.45
C SER A 341 5.35 20.61 -1.02
N PRO A 342 4.95 19.41 -1.49
CA PRO A 342 3.65 18.83 -1.16
C PRO A 342 3.50 18.49 0.33
N THR A 343 2.28 18.15 0.76
CA THR A 343 2.04 17.56 2.08
C THR A 343 1.90 16.05 1.94
N LEU A 344 2.62 15.29 2.77
CA LEU A 344 2.49 13.85 2.87
C LEU A 344 1.50 13.49 3.97
N GLU A 345 0.66 12.51 3.68
CA GLU A 345 -0.24 11.84 4.61
C GLU A 345 0.28 10.43 4.89
N TYR A 346 0.34 10.08 6.18
CA TYR A 346 0.79 8.80 6.70
C TYR A 346 -0.41 8.14 7.38
N ALA A 347 -0.86 7.02 6.83
CA ALA A 347 -2.00 6.27 7.35
C ALA A 347 -1.58 4.82 7.61
N PHE A 348 -1.84 4.35 8.82
CA PHE A 348 -1.62 2.97 9.20
C PHE A 348 -2.74 2.51 10.12
N ILE A 349 -3.15 1.26 9.96
CA ILE A 349 -4.33 0.76 10.64
C ILE A 349 -4.02 0.60 12.14
N GLY A 350 -4.91 1.10 13.00
CA GLY A 350 -4.67 1.16 14.45
C GLY A 350 -3.91 2.41 14.90
N TYR A 351 -3.65 3.36 14.00
CA TYR A 351 -2.95 4.61 14.28
C TYR A 351 -3.76 5.83 13.81
N GLU A 352 -3.53 6.98 14.43
CA GLU A 352 -4.06 8.26 13.96
C GLU A 352 -3.30 8.69 12.69
N SER A 353 -4.04 9.00 11.62
CA SER A 353 -3.43 9.51 10.38
C SER A 353 -2.75 10.85 10.65
N THR A 354 -1.50 11.00 10.18
CA THR A 354 -0.68 12.18 10.41
C THR A 354 -0.28 12.82 9.09
N GLN A 355 -0.26 14.14 9.02
CA GLN A 355 0.18 14.88 7.85
C GLN A 355 1.49 15.65 8.13
N ARG A 356 2.43 15.65 7.17
CA ARG A 356 3.69 16.38 7.25
C ARG A 356 3.98 17.12 5.95
N PRO A 357 4.24 18.44 5.99
CA PRO A 357 4.72 19.16 4.81
C PRO A 357 6.12 18.68 4.43
N VAL A 358 6.42 18.58 3.13
CA VAL A 358 7.74 18.23 2.62
C VAL A 358 8.66 19.43 2.75
N THR A 359 9.40 19.48 3.86
CA THR A 359 10.42 20.50 4.14
C THR A 359 11.86 19.99 3.98
N SER A 360 12.06 18.67 3.92
CA SER A 360 13.35 17.99 3.78
C SER A 360 13.20 16.71 2.94
N ALA A 361 14.31 16.23 2.37
CA ALA A 361 14.37 14.96 1.65
C ALA A 361 14.29 13.73 2.59
N ASP A 362 14.59 13.90 3.88
CA ASP A 362 14.43 12.86 4.90
C ASP A 362 13.38 13.31 5.92
N ILE A 363 12.30 12.54 6.07
CA ILE A 363 11.18 12.82 6.98
C ILE A 363 10.80 11.56 7.74
N ASP A 364 11.23 11.47 8.99
CA ASP A 364 10.79 10.42 9.90
C ASP A 364 9.48 10.82 10.59
N VAL A 365 8.60 9.84 10.78
CA VAL A 365 7.28 10.05 11.37
C VAL A 365 7.03 9.02 12.46
N ALA A 366 6.64 9.48 13.63
CA ALA A 366 6.11 8.63 14.68
C ALA A 366 4.57 8.71 14.64
N LEU A 367 3.92 7.59 14.36
CA LEU A 367 2.46 7.51 14.37
C LEU A 367 1.95 7.20 15.77
N LYS A 368 0.91 7.91 16.19
CA LYS A 368 0.27 7.70 17.48
C LYS A 368 -0.73 6.54 17.36
N PRO A 369 -0.66 5.50 18.21
CA PRO A 369 -1.68 4.47 18.26
C PRO A 369 -3.06 5.07 18.54
N SER A 370 -4.04 4.75 17.70
CA SER A 370 -5.46 4.99 17.96
C SER A 370 -5.95 3.91 18.92
N ALA A 371 -6.87 4.22 19.84
CA ALA A 371 -7.34 3.31 20.89
C ALA A 371 -8.17 2.09 20.37
N GLN A 372 -8.12 1.80 19.07
CA GLN A 372 -8.73 0.65 18.42
C GLN A 372 -7.63 -0.33 17.98
N GLN A 373 -7.48 -1.40 18.76
CA GLN A 373 -6.48 -2.44 18.58
C GLN A 373 -6.67 -3.23 17.28
N LEU A 374 -5.57 -3.58 16.62
CA LEU A 374 -5.51 -4.57 15.53
C LEU A 374 -4.42 -5.60 15.77
N ASN A 375 -4.67 -6.82 15.30
CA ASN A 375 -3.72 -7.93 15.32
C ASN A 375 -3.31 -8.38 13.91
N ASP A 376 -2.00 -8.50 13.77
CA ASP A 376 -1.12 -9.32 12.92
C ASP A 376 -1.58 -9.98 11.60
N VAL A 377 -0.63 -9.84 10.66
CA VAL A 377 -0.55 -10.28 9.27
C VAL A 377 -0.56 -11.80 9.13
N VAL A 378 -1.37 -12.31 8.18
CA VAL A 378 -1.21 -13.66 7.60
C VAL A 378 -0.97 -13.51 6.10
N VAL A 379 0.12 -14.12 5.65
CA VAL A 379 0.50 -14.31 4.24
C VAL A 379 -0.49 -15.28 3.61
N VAL A 380 -1.24 -14.83 2.61
CA VAL A 380 -2.02 -15.71 1.74
C VAL A 380 -1.12 -16.04 0.55
N GLY A 381 -0.60 -17.26 0.51
CA GLY A 381 -0.02 -17.81 -0.70
C GLY A 381 -1.12 -18.02 -1.74
N TYR A 382 -0.85 -17.64 -2.98
CA TYR A 382 -1.65 -18.06 -4.11
C TYR A 382 -1.63 -19.59 -4.22
N GLU A 383 -2.75 -20.25 -3.95
CA GLU A 383 -2.98 -21.59 -4.46
C GLU A 383 -3.32 -21.47 -5.96
N THR A 384 -2.30 -21.56 -6.80
CA THR A 384 -2.51 -22.10 -8.14
C THR A 384 -2.44 -23.62 -8.02
N ASN A 385 -3.49 -24.31 -8.46
CA ASN A 385 -3.53 -25.76 -8.57
C ASN A 385 -2.32 -26.26 -9.38
N SER A 386 -1.25 -26.61 -8.67
CA SER A 386 -0.11 -27.35 -9.19
C SER A 386 -0.10 -28.68 -8.44
N ALA A 387 -0.22 -29.75 -9.21
CA ALA A 387 -0.30 -31.11 -8.72
C ALA A 387 0.69 -31.40 -7.58
N LEU A 388 0.20 -32.11 -6.57
CA LEU A 388 0.96 -32.79 -5.52
C LEU A 388 2.24 -33.43 -6.09
N SER A 389 3.39 -32.78 -5.89
CA SER A 389 4.68 -33.42 -6.11
C SER A 389 5.25 -33.88 -4.77
N GLY A 390 4.67 -34.94 -4.24
CA GLY A 390 5.33 -35.76 -3.22
C GLY A 390 6.63 -36.34 -3.81
N LYS A 391 7.76 -36.03 -3.19
CA LYS A 391 9.05 -36.64 -3.52
C LYS A 391 8.99 -38.14 -3.18
N VAL A 392 8.80 -38.97 -4.20
CA VAL A 392 9.35 -40.34 -4.20
C VAL A 392 10.71 -40.30 -4.88
N ALA A 393 11.71 -40.89 -4.23
CA ALA A 393 13.06 -40.98 -4.77
C ALA A 393 13.07 -41.87 -6.03
N GLY A 394 13.51 -41.33 -7.17
CA GLY A 394 13.89 -42.15 -8.34
C GLY A 394 13.46 -41.70 -9.73
N VAL A 395 12.76 -40.58 -9.93
CA VAL A 395 12.31 -40.17 -11.28
C VAL A 395 12.93 -38.83 -11.71
N GLN A 396 13.74 -38.85 -12.76
CA GLN A 396 14.25 -37.64 -13.42
C GLN A 396 13.20 -37.10 -14.41
N ILE A 397 12.72 -35.88 -14.20
CA ILE A 397 11.94 -35.16 -15.20
C ILE A 397 12.89 -34.31 -16.04
N ARG A 398 13.09 -34.73 -17.29
CA ARG A 398 13.69 -33.95 -18.38
C ARG A 398 12.61 -33.05 -18.98
N GLY A 399 12.82 -31.74 -19.03
CA GLY A 399 12.01 -30.82 -19.83
C GLY A 399 11.89 -29.43 -19.21
N ASN A 400 12.79 -28.53 -19.59
CA ASN A 400 12.65 -27.10 -19.33
C ASN A 400 11.61 -26.53 -20.31
N SER A 401 10.43 -26.16 -19.81
CA SER A 401 9.44 -25.41 -20.59
C SER A 401 9.03 -24.19 -19.79
N SER A 402 9.52 -23.04 -20.24
CA SER A 402 9.15 -21.72 -19.75
C SER A 402 7.68 -21.48 -20.03
N TYR A 403 6.83 -21.61 -19.01
CA TYR A 403 5.42 -21.25 -19.12
C TYR A 403 5.30 -19.72 -19.12
N SER A 404 5.13 -19.15 -20.32
CA SER A 404 4.54 -17.83 -20.49
C SER A 404 3.03 -18.00 -20.29
N VAL A 405 2.53 -17.60 -19.12
CA VAL A 405 1.10 -17.43 -18.93
C VAL A 405 0.74 -16.12 -19.63
N ALA A 406 0.17 -16.21 -20.84
CA ALA A 406 -0.51 -15.08 -21.44
C ALA A 406 -1.72 -14.76 -20.55
N THR A 407 -1.67 -13.63 -19.86
CA THR A 407 -2.84 -13.05 -19.18
C THR A 407 -3.87 -12.75 -20.26
N ILE A 408 -5.11 -13.23 -20.07
CA ILE A 408 -6.23 -12.79 -20.88
C ILE A 408 -6.44 -11.32 -20.50
N PRO A 409 -6.36 -10.36 -21.43
CA PRO A 409 -6.49 -8.95 -21.11
C PRO A 409 -7.85 -8.70 -20.46
N VAL A 410 -7.85 -8.04 -19.31
CA VAL A 410 -9.08 -7.66 -18.61
C VAL A 410 -9.80 -6.59 -19.44
N ALA A 411 -11.05 -6.85 -19.80
CA ALA A 411 -11.88 -5.83 -20.41
C ALA A 411 -12.21 -4.77 -19.35
N VAL A 412 -11.85 -3.53 -19.64
CA VAL A 412 -12.16 -2.37 -18.79
C VAL A 412 -12.73 -1.28 -19.67
N ASN A 413 -13.89 -0.77 -19.29
CA ASN A 413 -14.52 0.34 -19.97
C ASN A 413 -14.14 1.63 -19.25
N GLN A 414 -13.31 2.45 -19.90
CA GLN A 414 -12.94 3.76 -19.41
C GLN A 414 -13.99 4.81 -19.81
N THR A 415 -14.35 5.67 -18.87
CA THR A 415 -15.23 6.82 -19.11
C THR A 415 -14.57 8.08 -18.57
N GLU A 416 -14.37 9.05 -19.44
CA GLU A 416 -13.86 10.38 -19.09
C GLU A 416 -15.05 11.31 -18.91
N ASN A 417 -15.25 11.77 -17.68
CA ASN A 417 -16.24 12.79 -17.35
C ASN A 417 -15.56 14.16 -17.28
N GLN A 418 -16.35 15.23 -17.19
CA GLN A 418 -15.82 16.61 -17.17
C GLN A 418 -14.86 16.91 -16.01
N THR A 419 -14.92 16.13 -14.91
CA THR A 419 -14.15 16.41 -13.69
C THR A 419 -13.41 15.20 -13.12
N ASN A 420 -13.58 14.00 -13.70
CA ASN A 420 -12.92 12.79 -13.23
C ASN A 420 -12.81 11.73 -14.34
N VAL A 421 -12.01 10.70 -14.08
CA VAL A 421 -11.86 9.51 -14.92
C VAL A 421 -12.39 8.31 -14.13
N GLU A 422 -13.22 7.50 -14.77
CA GLU A 422 -13.75 6.26 -14.21
C GLU A 422 -13.27 5.04 -15.01
N PHE A 423 -12.80 4.02 -14.30
CA PHE A 423 -12.41 2.72 -14.84
C PHE A 423 -13.43 1.69 -14.36
N ASN A 424 -14.26 1.18 -15.28
CA ASN A 424 -15.23 0.13 -14.96
C ASN A 424 -14.59 -1.23 -15.18
N ILE A 425 -14.32 -1.94 -14.09
CA ILE A 425 -13.66 -3.23 -14.09
C ILE A 425 -14.70 -4.31 -14.39
N ASP A 426 -14.58 -4.99 -15.54
CA ASP A 426 -15.60 -5.96 -15.96
C ASP A 426 -15.56 -7.26 -15.13
N ASN A 427 -14.38 -7.64 -14.66
CA ASN A 427 -14.18 -8.81 -13.81
C ASN A 427 -14.61 -8.52 -12.37
N PRO A 428 -15.41 -9.40 -11.74
CA PRO A 428 -15.80 -9.22 -10.36
C PRO A 428 -14.65 -9.55 -9.40
N TYR A 429 -14.54 -8.79 -8.32
CA TYR A 429 -13.54 -8.98 -7.26
C TYR A 429 -14.22 -9.18 -5.90
N THR A 430 -13.54 -9.89 -5.01
CA THR A 430 -13.88 -9.95 -3.58
C THR A 430 -12.85 -9.17 -2.79
N ILE A 431 -13.27 -8.10 -2.11
CA ILE A 431 -12.41 -7.24 -1.27
C ILE A 431 -12.88 -7.30 0.19
N PRO A 432 -12.24 -8.10 1.04
CA PRO A 432 -12.48 -8.15 2.49
C PRO A 432 -12.23 -6.82 3.21
N SER A 433 -12.91 -6.60 4.33
CA SER A 433 -12.74 -5.41 5.18
C SER A 433 -11.62 -5.62 6.20
N ASP A 434 -10.44 -5.91 5.70
CA ASP A 434 -9.25 -6.22 6.53
C ASP A 434 -8.14 -5.16 6.38
N GLY A 435 -8.38 -4.11 5.59
CA GLY A 435 -7.43 -3.05 5.30
C GLY A 435 -6.23 -3.47 4.46
N LYS A 436 -6.18 -4.72 3.97
CA LYS A 436 -5.10 -5.16 3.09
C LYS A 436 -5.25 -4.59 1.69
N GLN A 437 -4.12 -4.56 0.97
CA GLN A 437 -4.07 -4.13 -0.41
C GLN A 437 -4.39 -5.31 -1.34
N TYR A 438 -5.37 -5.10 -2.21
CA TYR A 438 -5.78 -6.02 -3.25
C TYR A 438 -5.48 -5.42 -4.61
N LEU A 439 -4.71 -6.15 -5.40
CA LEU A 439 -4.31 -5.70 -6.72
C LEU A 439 -5.43 -5.99 -7.73
N VAL A 440 -5.95 -4.93 -8.33
CA VAL A 440 -6.97 -4.97 -9.38
C VAL A 440 -6.33 -4.55 -10.70
N GLU A 441 -6.50 -5.37 -11.73
CA GLU A 441 -5.96 -5.06 -13.05
C GLU A 441 -6.90 -4.09 -13.79
N ILE A 442 -6.33 -3.01 -14.33
CA ILE A 442 -7.09 -1.98 -15.06
C ILE A 442 -6.90 -2.17 -16.56
N ASN A 443 -5.66 -2.23 -17.03
CA ASN A 443 -5.40 -2.34 -18.46
C ASN A 443 -3.98 -2.86 -18.69
N GLU A 444 -3.74 -3.44 -19.86
CA GLU A 444 -2.40 -3.73 -20.35
C GLU A 444 -2.21 -3.10 -21.73
N VAL A 445 -1.19 -2.27 -21.86
CA VAL A 445 -0.90 -1.53 -23.08
C VAL A 445 0.46 -1.94 -23.59
N LYS A 446 0.54 -2.25 -24.89
CA LYS A 446 1.80 -2.41 -25.60
C LYS A 446 2.06 -1.19 -26.46
N THR A 447 3.18 -0.51 -26.23
CA THR A 447 3.51 0.74 -26.91
C THR A 447 4.94 0.73 -27.42
N ASP A 448 5.16 1.33 -28.58
CA ASP A 448 6.50 1.50 -29.12
C ASP A 448 7.29 2.46 -28.23
N ALA A 449 8.58 2.18 -28.08
CA ALA A 449 9.52 3.01 -27.34
C ALA A 449 10.81 3.14 -28.12
N THR A 450 11.44 4.30 -28.02
CA THR A 450 12.81 4.49 -28.51
C THR A 450 13.77 4.42 -27.32
N TYR A 451 14.90 3.74 -27.51
CA TYR A 451 15.86 3.51 -26.45
C TYR A 451 17.10 4.36 -26.67
N GLN A 452 17.52 5.07 -25.62
CA GLN A 452 18.68 5.94 -25.65
C GLN A 452 19.44 5.86 -24.33
N TYR A 453 20.76 5.79 -24.40
CA TYR A 453 21.58 5.94 -23.20
C TYR A 453 21.73 7.42 -22.86
N TYR A 454 21.78 7.74 -21.57
CA TYR A 454 21.89 9.11 -21.06
C TYR A 454 22.92 9.18 -19.93
N VAL A 455 23.67 10.27 -19.89
CA VAL A 455 24.60 10.57 -18.79
C VAL A 455 24.76 12.08 -18.62
N ALA A 456 24.83 12.52 -17.36
CA ALA A 456 25.19 13.88 -17.01
C ALA A 456 26.37 13.87 -16.03
N PRO A 457 27.62 13.79 -16.51
CA PRO A 457 28.77 13.43 -15.69
C PRO A 457 29.16 14.51 -14.65
N LYS A 458 28.61 15.72 -14.74
CA LYS A 458 28.66 16.72 -13.67
C LYS A 458 27.86 16.28 -12.42
N LEU A 459 26.77 15.55 -12.62
CA LEU A 459 25.87 15.06 -11.56
C LEU A 459 26.17 13.60 -11.19
N SER A 460 26.32 12.73 -12.20
CA SER A 460 26.70 11.33 -12.03
C SER A 460 27.40 10.81 -13.28
N SER A 461 28.50 10.08 -13.07
CA SER A 461 29.23 9.38 -14.13
C SER A 461 28.54 8.08 -14.60
N ASP A 462 27.49 7.63 -13.90
CA ASP A 462 26.77 6.42 -14.28
C ASP A 462 25.92 6.67 -15.53
N VAL A 463 25.99 5.74 -16.48
CA VAL A 463 25.23 5.81 -17.74
C VAL A 463 23.92 5.06 -17.59
N PHE A 464 22.81 5.73 -17.85
CA PHE A 464 21.45 5.19 -17.72
C PHE A 464 20.90 4.80 -19.09
N LEU A 465 20.32 3.60 -19.21
CA LEU A 465 19.48 3.26 -20.35
C LEU A 465 18.10 3.89 -20.13
N THR A 466 17.56 4.60 -21.12
CA THR A 466 16.23 5.21 -21.03
C THR A 466 15.33 4.69 -22.15
N ALA A 467 14.08 4.38 -21.82
CA ALA A 467 13.01 4.14 -22.78
C ALA A 467 12.17 5.40 -22.90
N ARG A 468 11.95 5.85 -24.14
CA ARG A 468 11.23 7.07 -24.49
C ARG A 468 9.94 6.69 -25.20
N ILE A 469 8.82 6.96 -24.57
CA ILE A 469 7.48 6.61 -25.06
C ILE A 469 6.79 7.91 -25.48
N THR A 470 6.47 8.01 -26.76
CA THR A 470 5.71 9.13 -27.34
C THR A 470 4.22 8.81 -27.31
N ASP A 471 3.37 9.85 -27.39
CA ASP A 471 1.90 9.73 -27.42
C ASP A 471 1.30 8.95 -26.25
N TRP A 472 1.93 9.00 -25.08
CA TRP A 472 1.49 8.28 -23.89
C TRP A 472 0.17 8.84 -23.31
N ASN A 473 -0.13 10.11 -23.58
CA ASN A 473 -1.33 10.81 -23.11
C ASN A 473 -2.65 10.12 -23.51
N LYS A 474 -2.68 9.41 -24.65
CA LYS A 474 -3.90 8.72 -25.14
C LYS A 474 -4.36 7.57 -24.25
N TYR A 475 -3.51 7.10 -23.34
CA TYR A 475 -3.80 6.00 -22.43
C TYR A 475 -4.34 6.45 -21.07
N ASN A 476 -4.45 7.78 -20.84
CA ASN A 476 -5.01 8.34 -19.61
C ASN A 476 -4.40 7.74 -18.34
N PHE A 477 -3.08 7.50 -18.36
CA PHE A 477 -2.37 7.07 -17.17
C PHE A 477 -2.49 8.14 -16.08
N LEU A 478 -2.45 7.69 -14.83
CA LEU A 478 -2.37 8.56 -13.66
C LEU A 478 -0.97 8.55 -13.08
N SER A 479 -0.56 9.64 -12.45
CA SER A 479 0.74 9.67 -11.78
C SER A 479 0.80 8.59 -10.68
N GLY A 480 1.86 7.77 -10.67
CA GLY A 480 1.97 6.63 -9.77
C GLY A 480 3.30 5.88 -9.85
N GLU A 481 3.54 4.99 -8.88
CA GLU A 481 4.77 4.21 -8.80
C GLU A 481 4.77 3.08 -9.86
N ALA A 482 5.89 2.95 -10.57
CA ALA A 482 6.10 1.95 -11.60
C ALA A 482 7.27 1.03 -11.24
N ASN A 483 7.01 -0.28 -11.22
CA ASN A 483 8.04 -1.31 -11.17
C ASN A 483 8.60 -1.52 -12.59
N LEU A 484 9.92 -1.42 -12.72
CA LEU A 484 10.58 -1.53 -14.01
C LEU A 484 11.27 -2.89 -14.16
N PHE A 485 11.07 -3.50 -15.33
CA PHE A 485 11.69 -4.77 -15.71
C PHE A 485 12.36 -4.63 -17.08
N PHE A 486 13.62 -5.06 -17.16
CA PHE A 486 14.38 -5.12 -18.41
C PHE A 486 15.02 -6.50 -18.55
N GLU A 487 14.93 -7.11 -19.74
CA GLU A 487 15.43 -8.47 -20.02
C GLU A 487 14.92 -9.52 -19.00
N GLY A 488 13.68 -9.36 -18.54
CA GLY A 488 13.04 -10.25 -17.56
C GLY A 488 13.50 -10.06 -16.11
N THR A 489 14.36 -9.08 -15.84
CA THR A 489 14.89 -8.79 -14.49
C THR A 489 14.28 -7.52 -13.92
N PHE A 490 13.95 -7.51 -12.63
CA PHE A 490 13.54 -6.30 -11.92
C PHE A 490 14.75 -5.38 -11.72
N ILE A 491 14.66 -4.16 -12.23
CA ILE A 491 15.77 -3.20 -12.27
C ILE A 491 15.55 -2.01 -11.33
N GLY A 492 14.32 -1.81 -10.83
CA GLY A 492 14.01 -0.78 -9.85
C GLY A 492 12.60 -0.23 -9.95
N LYS A 493 12.36 0.86 -9.21
CA LYS A 493 11.12 1.62 -9.21
C LYS A 493 11.33 3.00 -9.80
N SER A 494 10.34 3.52 -10.50
CA SER A 494 10.29 4.89 -11.02
C SER A 494 8.94 5.52 -10.72
N LEU A 495 8.87 6.84 -10.80
CA LEU A 495 7.60 7.55 -10.78
C LEU A 495 7.15 7.76 -12.23
N LEU A 496 5.96 7.30 -12.56
CA LEU A 496 5.26 7.76 -13.74
C LEU A 496 4.64 9.11 -13.38
N ASP A 497 5.19 10.22 -13.89
CA ASP A 497 4.62 11.55 -13.69
C ASP A 497 3.89 12.02 -14.96
N THR A 498 2.59 12.18 -14.83
CA THR A 498 1.69 12.58 -15.92
C THR A 498 1.44 14.09 -15.99
N HIS A 499 2.02 14.85 -15.07
CA HIS A 499 1.95 16.33 -15.08
C HIS A 499 3.15 16.97 -15.77
N ALA A 500 4.15 16.20 -16.15
CA ALA A 500 5.28 16.70 -16.93
C ALA A 500 4.76 17.27 -18.26
N THR A 501 5.12 18.51 -18.58
CA THR A 501 4.74 19.21 -19.82
C THR A 501 5.40 18.64 -21.08
N ALA A 502 6.05 17.48 -20.96
CA ALA A 502 6.77 16.83 -22.03
C ALA A 502 5.88 15.82 -22.77
N ASP A 503 5.85 15.92 -24.11
CA ASP A 503 5.12 15.00 -24.99
C ASP A 503 5.71 13.58 -25.01
N THR A 504 6.83 13.37 -24.32
CA THR A 504 7.55 12.08 -24.25
C THR A 504 7.77 11.69 -22.81
N LEU A 505 7.31 10.49 -22.46
CA LEU A 505 7.57 9.86 -21.19
C LEU A 505 8.96 9.19 -21.23
N ASN A 506 9.85 9.62 -20.34
CA ASN A 506 11.19 9.05 -20.21
C ASN A 506 11.26 8.12 -18.99
N LEU A 507 11.58 6.84 -19.22
CA LEU A 507 11.68 5.82 -18.19
C LEU A 507 13.11 5.32 -18.09
N SER A 508 13.76 5.50 -16.94
CA SER A 508 15.12 5.00 -16.71
C SER A 508 15.10 3.50 -16.45
N LEU A 509 15.66 2.72 -17.37
CA LEU A 509 15.77 1.26 -17.30
C LEU A 509 17.04 0.77 -16.58
N GLY A 510 17.62 1.62 -15.72
CA GLY A 510 18.80 1.28 -14.92
C GLY A 510 20.12 1.65 -15.59
N THR A 511 21.22 1.37 -14.88
CA THR A 511 22.57 1.76 -15.30
C THR A 511 23.31 0.64 -16.02
N ASP A 512 24.11 0.99 -17.03
CA ASP A 512 24.93 0.04 -17.78
C ASP A 512 26.42 0.32 -17.58
N LYS A 513 27.05 -0.51 -16.73
CA LYS A 513 28.47 -0.38 -16.39
C LYS A 513 29.43 -0.65 -17.55
N ASN A 514 28.93 -1.13 -18.69
CA ASN A 514 29.75 -1.35 -19.88
C ASN A 514 29.92 -0.08 -20.71
N ILE A 515 29.25 1.02 -20.39
CA ILE A 515 29.53 2.33 -20.97
C ILE A 515 30.17 3.17 -19.86
N VAL A 516 31.44 3.50 -20.03
CA VAL A 516 32.23 4.18 -18.99
C VAL A 516 32.40 5.64 -19.36
N VAL A 517 31.97 6.53 -18.48
CA VAL A 517 32.08 7.98 -18.66
C VAL A 517 32.85 8.56 -17.49
N THR A 518 33.82 9.41 -17.78
CA THR A 518 34.57 10.16 -16.77
C THR A 518 34.55 11.64 -17.11
N ARG A 519 34.57 12.50 -16.08
CA ARG A 519 34.70 13.95 -16.21
C ARG A 519 35.83 14.42 -15.32
N THR A 520 36.92 14.88 -15.94
CA THR A 520 38.17 15.21 -15.24
C THR A 520 38.55 16.67 -15.48
N LEU A 521 38.93 17.39 -14.42
CA LEU A 521 39.46 18.74 -14.54
C LEU A 521 40.92 18.65 -15.00
N GLN A 522 41.19 19.03 -16.24
CA GLN A 522 42.54 18.96 -16.82
C GLN A 522 43.43 20.08 -16.32
N LYS A 523 42.88 21.29 -16.14
CA LYS A 523 43.63 22.45 -15.68
C LYS A 523 42.75 23.49 -15.01
N GLU A 524 43.15 23.91 -13.83
CA GLU A 524 42.64 25.12 -13.17
C GLU A 524 43.68 26.23 -13.32
N MET A 525 43.33 27.30 -14.03
CA MET A 525 44.19 28.49 -14.12
C MET A 525 43.48 29.68 -13.48
N ASN A 526 44.00 30.09 -12.33
CA ASN A 526 43.64 31.34 -11.68
C ASN A 526 44.57 32.45 -12.18
N GLY A 527 44.16 33.11 -13.26
CA GLY A 527 44.89 34.25 -13.79
C GLY A 527 44.69 35.48 -12.91
N LYS A 528 45.60 35.74 -11.95
CA LYS A 528 45.68 37.06 -11.30
C LYS A 528 46.32 38.04 -12.29
N GLN A 529 45.51 38.82 -13.01
CA GLN A 529 46.06 40.02 -13.68
C GLN A 529 46.44 41.05 -12.60
N TYR A 530 47.71 41.45 -12.60
CA TYR A 530 48.29 42.47 -11.72
C TYR A 530 47.82 43.90 -12.06
N PHE A 531 47.19 44.10 -13.22
CA PHE A 531 46.57 45.35 -13.65
C PHE A 531 45.15 45.07 -14.16
N GLY A 532 44.13 45.28 -13.30
CA GLY A 532 42.70 45.10 -13.61
C GLY A 532 41.86 44.81 -12.35
N SER A 533 40.64 45.37 -12.28
CA SER A 533 39.69 45.18 -11.16
C SER A 533 39.00 43.81 -11.14
N ASN A 534 39.19 43.00 -12.18
CA ASN A 534 38.50 41.71 -12.36
C ASN A 534 39.44 40.52 -12.15
N LYS A 535 38.89 39.42 -11.65
CA LYS A 535 39.49 38.08 -11.58
C LYS A 535 38.97 37.24 -12.75
N LYS A 536 39.81 36.35 -13.27
CA LYS A 536 39.45 35.39 -14.31
C LYS A 536 39.75 33.97 -13.82
N GLU A 537 38.76 33.11 -13.88
CA GLU A 537 38.90 31.68 -13.60
C GLU A 537 38.58 30.88 -14.86
N THR A 538 39.49 29.99 -15.24
CA THR A 538 39.28 29.11 -16.40
C THR A 538 39.10 27.68 -15.93
N ARG A 539 38.08 27.01 -16.46
CA ARG A 539 37.79 25.60 -16.25
C ARG A 539 37.97 24.86 -17.58
N ASP A 540 38.75 23.79 -17.54
CA ASP A 540 39.05 22.94 -18.71
C ASP A 540 38.75 21.49 -18.32
N TRP A 541 37.59 21.01 -18.73
CA TRP A 541 37.07 19.67 -18.44
C TRP A 541 37.29 18.75 -19.63
N LEU A 542 37.76 17.54 -19.36
CA LEU A 542 37.81 16.45 -20.32
C LEU A 542 36.80 15.39 -19.90
N ILE A 543 35.82 15.15 -20.77
CA ILE A 543 34.84 14.09 -20.65
C ILE A 543 35.27 12.96 -21.58
N THR A 544 35.57 11.79 -21.03
CA THR A 544 35.90 10.60 -21.82
C THR A 544 34.74 9.63 -21.77
N VAL A 545 34.32 9.14 -22.93
CA VAL A 545 33.19 8.22 -23.10
C VAL A 545 33.70 6.98 -23.81
N LYS A 546 33.50 5.80 -23.21
CA LYS A 546 33.95 4.52 -23.77
C LYS A 546 32.83 3.49 -23.82
N ASN A 547 32.53 2.97 -25.00
CA ASN A 547 31.62 1.86 -25.18
C ASN A 547 32.37 0.53 -25.08
N ARG A 548 32.29 -0.19 -23.96
CA ARG A 548 32.91 -1.52 -23.79
C ARG A 548 32.02 -2.67 -24.26
N LYS A 549 30.85 -2.40 -24.82
CA LYS A 549 29.94 -3.43 -25.34
C LYS A 549 30.44 -3.95 -26.69
N ASN A 550 29.87 -5.07 -27.11
CA ASN A 550 30.03 -5.67 -28.43
C ASN A 550 28.97 -5.15 -29.45
N GLN A 551 28.17 -4.16 -29.06
CA GLN A 551 27.09 -3.59 -29.88
C GLN A 551 27.21 -2.06 -29.94
N PRO A 552 26.72 -1.41 -31.01
CA PRO A 552 26.68 0.04 -31.10
C PRO A 552 25.75 0.63 -30.03
N VAL A 553 26.07 1.85 -29.60
CA VAL A 553 25.37 2.59 -28.54
C VAL A 553 25.05 3.99 -29.04
N ASN A 554 23.80 4.43 -28.84
CA ASN A 554 23.43 5.84 -28.98
C ASN A 554 23.36 6.47 -27.58
N LEU A 555 24.29 7.39 -27.29
CA LEU A 555 24.45 8.03 -25.98
C LEU A 555 24.24 9.54 -26.10
N LEU A 556 23.30 10.06 -25.32
CA LEU A 556 23.17 11.48 -25.03
C LEU A 556 24.02 11.82 -23.79
N VAL A 557 25.03 12.67 -23.99
CA VAL A 557 25.82 13.25 -22.91
C VAL A 557 25.32 14.67 -22.69
N GLU A 558 25.04 15.04 -21.44
CA GLU A 558 24.69 16.41 -21.07
C GLU A 558 25.64 16.97 -20.01
N ASP A 559 26.05 18.22 -20.18
CA ASP A 559 26.80 18.99 -19.18
C ASP A 559 26.27 20.42 -19.18
N GLN A 560 26.90 21.31 -18.42
CA GLN A 560 26.51 22.72 -18.42
C GLN A 560 27.71 23.64 -18.32
N VAL A 561 27.54 24.84 -18.87
CA VAL A 561 28.36 26.02 -18.58
C VAL A 561 27.59 26.97 -17.65
N PRO A 562 28.28 27.78 -16.83
CA PRO A 562 27.62 28.81 -16.05
C PRO A 562 26.88 29.82 -16.94
N VAL A 563 25.71 30.29 -16.50
CA VAL A 563 25.03 31.43 -17.12
C VAL A 563 25.02 32.57 -16.13
N SER A 564 25.42 33.75 -16.57
CA SER A 564 25.41 34.93 -15.72
C SER A 564 24.01 35.54 -15.64
N GLN A 565 23.58 35.86 -14.42
CA GLN A 565 22.38 36.68 -14.17
C GLN A 565 22.73 38.15 -13.84
N SER A 566 24.02 38.50 -13.85
CA SER A 566 24.50 39.85 -13.52
C SER A 566 25.36 40.40 -14.66
N SER A 567 25.17 41.66 -15.00
CA SER A 567 26.03 42.36 -15.96
C SER A 567 27.51 42.40 -15.57
N ASP A 568 27.83 42.16 -14.30
CA ASP A 568 29.20 42.24 -13.78
C ASP A 568 29.99 40.94 -13.96
N ILE A 569 29.32 39.83 -14.32
CA ILE A 569 29.93 38.52 -14.51
C ILE A 569 29.83 38.16 -15.99
N ASP A 570 30.98 37.94 -16.61
CA ASP A 570 31.13 37.60 -18.02
C ASP A 570 31.57 36.14 -18.15
N VAL A 571 30.86 35.34 -18.94
CA VAL A 571 31.14 33.92 -19.17
C VAL A 571 31.50 33.71 -20.64
N ASP A 572 32.77 33.39 -20.88
CA ASP A 572 33.35 33.11 -22.19
C ASP A 572 33.49 31.59 -22.41
N VAL A 573 32.65 31.01 -23.26
CA VAL A 573 32.70 29.59 -23.61
C VAL A 573 33.66 29.39 -24.77
N GLN A 574 34.79 28.75 -24.51
CA GLN A 574 35.93 28.68 -25.45
C GLN A 574 35.96 27.39 -26.27
N GLU A 575 35.50 26.27 -25.71
CA GLU A 575 35.48 24.97 -26.37
C GLU A 575 34.29 24.17 -25.86
N THR A 576 33.58 23.50 -26.76
CA THR A 576 32.42 22.65 -26.45
C THR A 576 32.45 21.33 -27.22
N SER A 577 33.47 21.08 -28.06
CA SER A 577 33.54 19.89 -28.91
C SER A 577 32.28 19.65 -29.75
N GLY A 578 31.68 20.74 -30.25
CA GLY A 578 30.49 20.69 -31.11
C GLY A 578 29.17 20.39 -30.40
N ALA A 579 29.06 20.69 -29.10
CA ALA A 579 27.80 20.53 -28.36
C ALA A 579 26.68 21.38 -28.95
N GLU A 580 25.45 20.88 -28.87
CA GLU A 580 24.27 21.73 -28.98
C GLU A 580 24.12 22.55 -27.69
N VAL A 581 24.00 23.88 -27.81
CA VAL A 581 24.06 24.80 -26.67
C VAL A 581 22.72 25.49 -26.44
N ASN A 582 22.11 25.25 -25.28
CA ASN A 582 21.00 26.06 -24.81
C ASN A 582 21.52 27.25 -24.00
N LYS A 583 21.59 28.43 -24.63
CA LYS A 583 22.15 29.65 -24.02
C LYS A 583 21.37 30.19 -22.81
N LEU A 584 20.09 29.84 -22.67
CA LEU A 584 19.24 30.35 -21.57
C LEU A 584 19.61 29.72 -20.24
N ILE A 585 19.90 28.42 -20.26
CA ILE A 585 20.22 27.63 -19.05
C ILE A 585 21.66 27.12 -19.02
N GLY A 586 22.42 27.34 -20.09
CA GLY A 586 23.82 26.93 -20.23
C GLY A 586 24.00 25.44 -20.47
N ALA A 587 22.93 24.70 -20.82
CA ALA A 587 23.00 23.27 -21.07
C ALA A 587 23.76 22.97 -22.38
N LEU A 588 24.58 21.93 -22.35
CA LEU A 588 25.35 21.40 -23.46
C LEU A 588 24.95 19.95 -23.70
N SER A 589 24.59 19.60 -24.94
CA SER A 589 24.14 18.25 -25.28
C SER A 589 24.95 17.68 -26.45
N TRP A 590 25.41 16.43 -26.33
CA TRP A 590 26.09 15.67 -27.39
C TRP A 590 25.37 14.35 -27.64
N ASN A 591 24.86 14.16 -28.86
CA ASN A 591 24.32 12.86 -29.30
C ASN A 591 25.42 12.05 -30.00
N LEU A 592 25.92 11.02 -29.32
CA LEU A 592 27.03 10.19 -29.78
C LEU A 592 26.55 8.81 -30.24
N ALA A 593 26.73 8.51 -31.52
CA ALA A 593 26.79 7.13 -32.00
C ALA A 593 28.19 6.56 -31.74
N LEU A 594 28.27 5.54 -30.90
CA LEU A 594 29.51 4.85 -30.51
C LEU A 594 29.48 3.43 -31.05
N GLN A 595 30.52 3.04 -31.80
CA GLN A 595 30.69 1.66 -32.25
C GLN A 595 31.17 0.76 -31.09
N PRO A 596 31.13 -0.58 -31.23
CA PRO A 596 31.71 -1.48 -30.23
C PRO A 596 33.18 -1.13 -29.95
N GLN A 597 33.57 -1.10 -28.67
CA GLN A 597 34.93 -0.74 -28.19
C GLN A 597 35.38 0.70 -28.49
N ASP A 598 34.51 1.55 -29.04
CA ASP A 598 34.81 2.94 -29.39
C ASP A 598 35.04 3.82 -28.16
N GLU A 599 35.91 4.83 -28.30
CA GLU A 599 36.24 5.80 -27.26
C GLU A 599 36.24 7.21 -27.85
N LYS A 600 35.48 8.12 -27.24
CA LYS A 600 35.40 9.53 -27.63
C LYS A 600 35.78 10.43 -26.47
N GLN A 601 36.41 11.55 -26.81
CA GLN A 601 36.79 12.59 -25.87
C GLN A 601 36.08 13.89 -26.24
N LEU A 602 35.39 14.47 -25.26
CA LEU A 602 34.73 15.77 -25.37
C LEU A 602 35.44 16.73 -24.43
N ARG A 603 36.01 17.80 -24.99
CA ARG A 603 36.60 18.88 -24.22
C ARG A 603 35.58 20.00 -24.04
N LEU A 604 35.46 20.46 -22.80
CA LEU A 604 34.63 21.59 -22.40
C LEU A 604 35.52 22.63 -21.71
N LYS A 605 35.67 23.81 -22.31
CA LYS A 605 36.48 24.89 -21.76
C LYS A 605 35.69 26.18 -21.71
N TYR A 606 35.69 26.83 -20.55
CA TYR A 606 35.09 28.14 -20.37
C TYR A 606 35.87 28.99 -19.37
N GLN A 607 35.73 30.31 -19.47
CA GLN A 607 36.35 31.29 -18.60
C GLN A 607 35.26 32.19 -17.99
N VAL A 608 35.30 32.34 -16.68
CA VAL A 608 34.42 33.27 -15.95
C VAL A 608 35.26 34.46 -15.48
N LYS A 609 34.81 35.66 -15.83
CA LYS A 609 35.42 36.93 -15.43
C LYS A 609 34.46 37.70 -14.52
N TYR A 610 34.92 38.11 -13.35
CA TYR A 610 34.09 38.78 -12.35
C TYR A 610 34.92 39.75 -11.47
N PRO A 611 34.31 40.72 -10.76
CA PRO A 611 35.03 41.69 -9.92
C PRO A 611 35.75 41.03 -8.74
N LYS A 612 36.95 41.50 -8.41
CA LYS A 612 37.81 40.90 -7.35
C LYS A 612 37.21 40.99 -5.93
N ASP A 613 36.33 41.95 -5.70
CA ASP A 613 35.62 42.21 -4.45
C ASP A 613 34.38 41.32 -4.26
N LYS A 614 33.95 40.60 -5.31
CA LYS A 614 32.82 39.66 -5.25
C LYS A 614 33.31 38.22 -5.10
N SER A 615 32.63 37.45 -4.25
CA SER A 615 32.85 36.00 -4.13
C SER A 615 31.92 35.28 -5.10
N VAL A 616 32.48 34.61 -6.11
CA VAL A 616 31.75 33.81 -7.10
C VAL A 616 32.25 32.37 -7.04
N ILE A 617 31.35 31.41 -6.86
CA ILE A 617 31.68 29.98 -6.86
C ILE A 617 31.56 29.47 -8.30
N VAL A 618 32.70 29.18 -8.94
CA VAL A 618 32.75 28.61 -10.30
C VAL A 618 32.84 27.08 -10.20
N GLN A 619 31.69 26.42 -10.35
CA GLN A 619 31.52 24.95 -10.24
C GLN A 619 31.80 24.19 -11.55
#